data_AF-A0A965PDA8-F1
#
_entry.id   AF-A0A965PDA8-F1
#
_cell.length_a   1.000
_cell.length_b   1.000
_cell.length_c   1.000
_cell.angle_alpha   90.00
_cell.angle_beta   90.00
_cell.angle_gamma   90.00
#
_symmetry.space_group_name_H-M   'P 1'
#
loop_
_entity.id
_entity.type
_entity.pdbx_description
1 polymer ?
#
loop_
_entity_poly.entity_id
_entity_poly.type
_entity_poly.pdbx_seq_one_letter_code
_entity_poly.pdbx_strand_id
1 'polypeptide(L)'
;MVAGVEFASLKELAAYCRDAVSATADGELIECGDFMLNLIRQRHSMPDEKILPGLEDEVIGVRVRHESAKAVLRKAACNHTFVAYRGGLEISFSWVQCCTGFRKRSSWLTHGMRVAVDRDIRAYKRLRFASSSSLTSDISGKPITWDTCQVDHVRPLTFAKLRDDFLAGWPSTAESIALRQDDLGGWVLADEEFENAWVLYHQSHCRLRLVTPEENQKSWRSDQSKE
;
A
#
# COMPACT_ATOMS: atom_id res chain seq x y z
N MET A 1 10.66 -21.37 10.35
CA MET A 1 10.09 -21.79 11.64
C MET A 1 9.47 -20.57 12.31
N VAL A 2 8.26 -20.69 12.85
CA VAL A 2 7.59 -19.66 13.69
C VAL A 2 6.93 -20.39 14.85
N ALA A 3 7.18 -19.97 16.09
CA ALA A 3 6.67 -20.64 17.30
C ALA A 3 6.89 -22.17 17.33
N GLY A 4 8.04 -22.66 16.84
CA GLY A 4 8.34 -24.09 16.76
C GLY A 4 7.67 -24.85 15.61
N VAL A 5 6.82 -24.20 14.80
CA VAL A 5 6.22 -24.79 13.60
C VAL A 5 7.07 -24.50 12.38
N GLU A 6 7.43 -25.53 11.63
CA GLU A 6 8.14 -25.42 10.37
C GLU A 6 7.16 -25.29 9.20
N PHE A 7 7.52 -24.46 8.22
CA PHE A 7 6.77 -24.25 6.99
C PHE A 7 7.76 -24.35 5.84
N ALA A 8 7.39 -25.07 4.78
CA ALA A 8 8.22 -25.24 3.60
C ALA A 8 8.31 -23.95 2.76
N SER A 9 7.38 -23.01 2.94
CA SER A 9 7.39 -21.72 2.23
C SER A 9 6.62 -20.61 2.96
N LEU A 10 6.86 -19.36 2.56
CA LEU A 10 6.06 -18.22 3.01
C LEU A 10 4.59 -18.32 2.56
N LYS A 11 4.32 -19.01 1.46
CA LYS A 11 2.96 -19.25 0.97
C LYS A 11 2.19 -20.17 1.91
N GLU A 12 2.84 -21.20 2.41
CA GLU A 12 2.27 -22.14 3.39
C GLU A 12 2.03 -21.46 4.74
N LEU A 13 3.01 -20.69 5.23
CA LEU A 13 2.85 -19.83 6.41
C LEU A 13 1.65 -18.88 6.26
N ALA A 14 1.50 -18.24 5.11
CA ALA A 14 0.38 -17.34 4.83
C ALA A 14 -0.97 -18.07 4.73
N ALA A 15 -0.99 -19.32 4.25
CA ALA A 15 -2.20 -20.14 4.24
C ALA A 15 -2.63 -20.49 5.67
N TYR A 16 -1.69 -20.95 6.50
CA TYR A 16 -1.93 -21.24 7.91
C TYR A 16 -2.53 -20.03 8.66
N CYS A 17 -1.93 -18.84 8.50
CA CYS A 17 -2.45 -17.62 9.12
C CYS A 17 -3.84 -17.26 8.59
N ARG A 18 -4.08 -17.41 7.28
CA ARG A 18 -5.38 -17.13 6.67
C ARG A 18 -6.46 -18.02 7.24
N ASP A 19 -6.19 -19.31 7.37
CA ASP A 19 -7.15 -20.30 7.84
C ASP A 19 -7.52 -20.02 9.30
N ALA A 20 -6.53 -19.76 10.16
CA ALA A 20 -6.76 -19.37 11.55
C ALA A 20 -7.62 -18.09 11.67
N VAL A 21 -7.27 -17.05 10.91
CA VAL A 21 -8.01 -15.78 10.92
C VAL A 21 -9.43 -15.94 10.37
N SER A 22 -9.62 -16.76 9.34
CA SER A 22 -10.95 -16.93 8.71
C SER A 22 -11.87 -17.86 9.51
N ALA A 23 -11.29 -18.76 10.32
CA ALA A 23 -12.04 -19.63 11.22
C ALA A 23 -12.44 -18.94 12.54
N THR A 24 -11.80 -17.82 12.88
CA THR A 24 -12.12 -17.04 14.08
C THR A 24 -13.36 -16.20 13.83
N ALA A 25 -14.28 -16.11 14.79
CA ALA A 25 -15.47 -15.27 14.67
C ALA A 25 -15.15 -13.77 14.82
N ASP A 26 -16.03 -12.91 14.31
CA ASP A 26 -15.85 -11.46 14.43
C ASP A 26 -15.80 -11.03 15.89
N GLY A 27 -14.76 -10.29 16.25
CA GLY A 27 -14.54 -9.82 17.61
C GLY A 27 -13.95 -10.88 18.54
N GLU A 28 -13.67 -12.11 18.11
CA GLU A 28 -13.08 -13.16 18.96
C GLU A 28 -11.55 -13.20 18.93
N LEU A 29 -10.98 -13.83 19.97
CA LEU A 29 -9.55 -14.13 20.02
C LEU A 29 -9.23 -15.37 19.18
N ILE A 30 -8.14 -15.31 18.42
CA ILE A 30 -7.64 -16.44 17.63
C ILE A 30 -7.12 -17.52 18.58
N GLU A 31 -7.55 -18.77 18.37
CA GLU A 31 -7.12 -19.93 19.18
C GLU A 31 -5.59 -20.10 19.17
N CYS A 32 -4.94 -19.95 18.01
CA CYS A 32 -3.49 -19.95 17.90
C CYS A 32 -2.86 -18.55 18.17
N GLY A 33 -3.38 -17.81 19.16
CA GLY A 33 -2.93 -16.45 19.50
C GLY A 33 -1.42 -16.37 19.74
N ASP A 34 -0.85 -17.32 20.49
CA ASP A 34 0.58 -17.37 20.78
C ASP A 34 1.44 -17.51 19.52
N PHE A 35 0.96 -18.27 18.53
CA PHE A 35 1.62 -18.39 17.24
C PHE A 35 1.67 -17.02 16.55
N MET A 36 0.57 -16.28 16.55
CA MET A 36 0.47 -14.96 15.93
C MET A 36 1.35 -13.92 16.65
N LEU A 37 1.44 -13.97 17.98
CA LEU A 37 2.35 -13.11 18.74
C LEU A 37 3.82 -13.42 18.40
N ASN A 38 4.20 -14.69 18.29
CA ASN A 38 5.53 -15.08 17.84
C ASN A 38 5.81 -14.67 16.39
N LEU A 39 4.81 -14.75 15.51
CA LEU A 39 4.91 -14.27 14.14
C LEU A 39 5.24 -12.77 14.11
N ILE A 40 4.61 -11.96 14.98
CA ILE A 40 4.93 -10.54 15.12
C ILE A 40 6.37 -10.36 15.58
N ARG A 41 6.77 -10.98 16.70
CA ARG A 41 8.12 -10.83 17.26
C ARG A 41 9.23 -11.19 16.27
N GLN A 42 9.03 -12.24 15.48
CA GLN A 42 10.06 -12.76 14.58
C GLN A 42 10.09 -12.06 13.22
N ARG A 43 8.96 -11.51 12.75
CA ARG A 43 8.83 -11.09 11.35
C ARG A 43 8.26 -9.69 11.16
N HIS A 44 7.64 -9.07 12.16
CA HIS A 44 7.18 -7.68 12.06
C HIS A 44 8.39 -6.73 12.00
N SER A 45 8.32 -5.68 11.18
CA SER A 45 9.45 -4.72 11.07
C SER A 45 9.66 -3.90 12.33
N MET A 46 8.63 -3.74 13.15
CA MET A 46 8.60 -2.97 14.39
C MET A 46 7.78 -3.75 15.43
N PRO A 47 8.28 -4.85 15.99
CA PRO A 47 7.51 -5.71 16.89
C PRO A 47 7.10 -4.96 18.18
N ASP A 48 7.98 -4.09 18.67
CA ASP A 48 7.77 -3.33 19.92
C ASP A 48 6.66 -2.26 19.81
N GLU A 49 6.30 -1.85 18.59
CA GLU A 49 5.12 -0.99 18.38
C GLU A 49 3.80 -1.77 18.42
N LYS A 50 3.86 -3.11 18.34
CA LYS A 50 2.68 -4.00 18.29
C LYS A 50 2.49 -4.76 19.59
N ILE A 51 3.60 -5.17 20.20
CA ILE A 51 3.67 -5.77 21.52
C ILE A 51 4.48 -4.79 22.37
N LEU A 52 3.75 -3.87 23.02
CA LEU A 52 4.35 -2.77 23.79
C LEU A 52 5.28 -3.29 24.91
N PRO A 53 6.54 -2.83 24.95
CA PRO A 53 7.47 -3.16 26.02
C PRO A 53 6.93 -2.78 27.39
N GLY A 54 7.01 -3.70 28.35
CA GLY A 54 6.52 -3.52 29.72
C GLY A 54 5.02 -3.78 29.91
N LEU A 55 4.30 -4.14 28.84
CA LEU A 55 2.88 -4.53 28.88
C LEU A 55 2.66 -5.95 28.34
N GLU A 56 3.69 -6.78 28.27
CA GLU A 56 3.61 -8.13 27.71
C GLU A 56 2.64 -9.03 28.49
N ASP A 57 2.63 -8.92 29.82
CA ASP A 57 1.74 -9.68 30.72
C ASP A 57 0.27 -9.22 30.63
N GLU A 58 0.03 -8.05 30.03
CA GLU A 58 -1.30 -7.51 29.79
C GLU A 58 -1.90 -7.99 28.46
N VAL A 59 -1.11 -8.64 27.60
CA VAL A 59 -1.59 -9.19 26.32
C VAL A 59 -2.49 -10.39 26.59
N ILE A 60 -3.74 -10.33 26.10
CA ILE A 60 -4.71 -11.42 26.23
C ILE A 60 -4.81 -12.30 24.96
N GLY A 61 -4.18 -11.88 23.86
CA GLY A 61 -4.09 -12.64 22.61
C GLY A 61 -4.17 -11.78 21.37
N VAL A 62 -4.58 -12.39 20.26
CA VAL A 62 -4.82 -11.69 18.99
C VAL A 62 -6.30 -11.74 18.66
N ARG A 63 -6.94 -10.59 18.46
CA ARG A 63 -8.35 -10.47 18.08
C ARG A 63 -8.52 -10.29 16.57
N VAL A 64 -9.59 -10.87 16.01
CA VAL A 64 -9.99 -10.68 14.61
C VAL A 64 -11.20 -9.77 14.53
N ARG A 65 -11.20 -8.86 13.55
CA ARG A 65 -12.40 -8.13 13.11
C ARG A 65 -12.56 -8.25 11.60
N HIS A 66 -13.69 -8.76 11.13
CA HIS A 66 -14.01 -8.96 9.72
C HIS A 66 -14.66 -7.74 9.07
N GLU A 67 -15.13 -6.80 9.88
CA GLU A 67 -15.75 -5.58 9.41
C GLU A 67 -14.82 -4.37 9.47
N SER A 68 -14.89 -3.57 8.40
CA SER A 68 -14.51 -2.16 8.44
C SER A 68 -15.65 -1.34 7.84
N ALA A 69 -15.80 -0.07 8.24
CA ALA A 69 -16.74 0.84 7.59
C ALA A 69 -16.54 0.93 6.06
N LYS A 70 -15.35 0.59 5.55
CA LYS A 70 -15.03 0.48 4.11
C LYS A 70 -15.52 -0.83 3.46
N ALA A 71 -15.65 -1.92 4.21
CA ALA A 71 -16.11 -3.22 3.71
C ALA A 71 -17.59 -3.15 3.27
N VAL A 72 -18.42 -2.39 3.98
CA VAL A 72 -19.82 -2.11 3.64
C VAL A 72 -19.94 -1.43 2.26
N LEU A 73 -19.01 -0.53 1.93
CA LEU A 73 -19.02 0.20 0.66
C LEU A 73 -18.41 -0.58 -0.52
N ARG A 74 -17.48 -1.51 -0.26
CA ARG A 74 -16.70 -2.21 -1.30
C ARG A 74 -17.00 -3.70 -1.44
N LYS A 75 -17.90 -4.28 -0.63
CA LYS A 75 -18.19 -5.74 -0.60
C LYS A 75 -16.94 -6.62 -0.56
N ALA A 76 -15.89 -6.16 0.13
CA ALA A 76 -14.66 -6.91 0.31
C ALA A 76 -14.54 -7.25 1.79
N ALA A 77 -14.42 -8.54 2.10
CA ALA A 77 -14.10 -9.00 3.45
C ALA A 77 -12.69 -8.50 3.80
N CYS A 78 -12.60 -7.66 4.84
CA CYS A 78 -11.33 -7.17 5.34
C CYS A 78 -11.12 -7.77 6.73
N ASN A 79 -10.28 -8.80 6.81
CA ASN A 79 -9.92 -9.39 8.09
C ASN A 79 -8.79 -8.56 8.72
N HIS A 80 -9.12 -7.79 9.75
CA HIS A 80 -8.20 -7.02 10.57
C HIS A 80 -7.77 -7.82 11.79
N THR A 81 -6.48 -7.76 12.13
CA THR A 81 -5.90 -8.45 13.29
C THR A 81 -5.30 -7.46 14.27
N PHE A 82 -5.55 -7.66 15.56
CA PHE A 82 -5.13 -6.78 16.64
C PHE A 82 -4.45 -7.56 17.75
N VAL A 83 -3.34 -7.06 18.29
CA VAL A 83 -2.87 -7.48 19.61
C VAL A 83 -3.82 -6.86 20.63
N ALA A 84 -4.51 -7.71 21.40
CA ALA A 84 -5.50 -7.27 22.38
C ALA A 84 -4.91 -7.32 23.80
N TYR A 85 -5.20 -6.28 24.58
CA TYR A 85 -4.74 -6.12 25.97
C TYR A 85 -5.91 -6.16 26.96
N ARG A 86 -5.65 -6.56 28.21
CA ARG A 86 -6.65 -6.69 29.29
C ARG A 86 -7.44 -5.40 29.56
N GLY A 87 -6.85 -4.24 29.31
CA GLY A 87 -7.48 -2.91 29.45
C GLY A 87 -8.33 -2.45 28.25
N GLY A 88 -8.57 -3.31 27.26
CA GLY A 88 -9.35 -2.98 26.05
C GLY A 88 -8.57 -2.24 24.97
N LEU A 89 -7.28 -1.95 25.20
CA LEU A 89 -6.38 -1.47 24.16
C LEU A 89 -6.22 -2.55 23.08
N GLU A 90 -6.32 -2.14 21.82
CA GLU A 90 -6.10 -2.99 20.64
C GLU A 90 -5.10 -2.32 19.70
N ILE A 91 -4.04 -3.04 19.34
CA ILE A 91 -3.01 -2.54 18.42
C ILE A 91 -3.04 -3.34 17.13
N SER A 92 -3.38 -2.69 16.02
CA SER A 92 -3.48 -3.35 14.73
C SER A 92 -2.12 -3.74 14.17
N PHE A 93 -2.04 -4.93 13.58
CA PHE A 93 -0.89 -5.40 12.79
C PHE A 93 -1.37 -6.17 11.56
N SER A 94 -0.49 -6.36 10.57
CA SER A 94 -0.78 -7.14 9.37
C SER A 94 -0.02 -8.47 9.37
N TRP A 95 -0.72 -9.57 9.67
CA TRP A 95 -0.13 -10.92 9.56
C TRP A 95 0.34 -11.22 8.13
N VAL A 96 -0.35 -10.68 7.11
CA VAL A 96 0.05 -10.81 5.71
C VAL A 96 1.44 -10.23 5.51
N GLN A 97 1.72 -9.03 6.02
CA GLN A 97 3.05 -8.41 5.93
C GLN A 97 4.11 -9.22 6.68
N CYS A 98 3.78 -9.79 7.85
CA CYS A 98 4.69 -10.72 8.54
C CYS A 98 5.04 -11.94 7.66
N CYS A 99 4.10 -12.44 6.86
CA CYS A 99 4.33 -13.57 5.96
C CYS A 99 5.07 -13.17 4.68
N THR A 100 4.64 -12.12 4.00
CA THR A 100 5.14 -11.73 2.67
C THR A 100 6.32 -10.77 2.70
N GLY A 101 6.68 -10.28 3.88
CA GLY A 101 7.66 -9.23 4.07
C GLY A 101 7.01 -7.85 4.09
N PHE A 102 7.69 -6.93 4.77
CA PHE A 102 7.32 -5.53 4.82
C PHE A 102 7.77 -4.86 3.53
N ARG A 103 6.93 -3.96 3.03
CA ARG A 103 7.33 -3.07 1.94
C ARG A 103 8.59 -2.33 2.38
N LYS A 104 9.63 -2.35 1.54
CA LYS A 104 10.84 -1.56 1.77
C LYS A 104 10.45 -0.08 1.88
N ARG A 105 11.21 0.71 2.64
CA ARG A 105 11.00 2.17 2.74
C ARG A 105 10.84 2.84 1.37
N SER A 106 11.62 2.40 0.37
CA SER A 106 11.50 2.86 -1.01
C SER A 106 10.10 2.67 -1.64
N SER A 107 9.38 1.62 -1.25
CA SER A 107 7.98 1.38 -1.67
C SER A 107 7.01 2.32 -0.98
N TRP A 108 7.23 2.66 0.30
CA TRP A 108 6.44 3.66 1.02
C TRP A 108 6.69 5.06 0.46
N LEU A 109 7.94 5.42 0.20
CA LEU A 109 8.31 6.68 -0.45
C LEU A 109 7.65 6.79 -1.82
N THR A 110 7.75 5.74 -2.64
CA THR A 110 7.08 5.68 -3.95
C THR A 110 5.57 5.86 -3.82
N HIS A 111 4.94 5.32 -2.77
CA HIS A 111 3.52 5.51 -2.51
C HIS A 111 3.20 6.96 -2.12
N GLY A 112 3.95 7.54 -1.17
CA GLY A 112 3.78 8.93 -0.75
C GLY A 112 3.92 9.91 -1.91
N MET A 113 4.93 9.70 -2.78
CA MET A 113 5.10 10.50 -4.00
C MET A 113 3.94 10.34 -4.99
N ARG A 114 3.28 9.17 -5.06
CA ARG A 114 2.06 9.00 -5.87
C ARG A 114 0.87 9.73 -5.27
N VAL A 115 0.73 9.70 -3.95
CA VAL A 115 -0.36 10.41 -3.24
C VAL A 115 -0.24 11.92 -3.45
N ALA A 116 0.97 12.47 -3.33
CA ALA A 116 1.22 13.90 -3.53
C ALA A 116 0.72 14.45 -4.89
N VAL A 117 0.83 13.66 -5.96
CA VAL A 117 0.41 14.06 -7.32
C VAL A 117 -0.99 13.54 -7.71
N ASP A 118 -1.66 12.77 -6.85
CA ASP A 118 -2.95 12.16 -7.16
C ASP A 118 -4.03 13.22 -7.48
N ARG A 119 -3.96 14.39 -6.83
CA ARG A 119 -4.83 15.53 -7.15
C ARG A 119 -4.70 15.96 -8.62
N ASP A 120 -3.47 16.08 -9.12
CA ASP A 120 -3.20 16.52 -10.49
C ASP A 120 -3.61 15.46 -11.52
N ILE A 121 -3.34 14.19 -11.21
CA ILE A 121 -3.79 13.05 -12.03
C ILE A 121 -5.32 13.04 -12.16
N ARG A 122 -6.05 13.24 -11.06
CA ARG A 122 -7.52 13.30 -11.06
C ARG A 122 -8.02 14.55 -11.79
N ALA A 123 -7.38 15.70 -11.59
CA ALA A 123 -7.73 16.94 -12.27
C ALA A 123 -7.60 16.81 -13.79
N TYR A 124 -6.51 16.20 -14.26
CA TYR A 124 -6.31 15.88 -15.67
C TYR A 124 -7.45 15.02 -16.24
N LYS A 125 -7.81 13.92 -15.55
CA LYS A 125 -8.91 13.03 -15.97
C LYS A 125 -10.23 13.80 -16.03
N ARG A 126 -10.56 14.60 -15.01
CA ARG A 126 -11.77 15.44 -14.99
C ARG A 126 -11.81 16.41 -16.16
N LEU A 127 -10.72 17.11 -16.43
CA LEU A 127 -10.64 18.08 -17.51
C LEU A 127 -10.87 17.42 -18.87
N ARG A 128 -10.22 16.28 -19.14
CA ARG A 128 -10.40 15.53 -20.39
C ARG A 128 -11.88 15.14 -20.63
N PHE A 129 -12.57 14.65 -19.60
CA PHE A 129 -13.99 14.27 -19.70
C PHE A 129 -14.94 15.48 -19.74
N ALA A 130 -14.58 16.61 -19.15
CA ALA A 130 -15.36 17.83 -19.25
C ALA A 130 -15.29 18.44 -20.67
N SER A 131 -14.18 18.24 -21.39
CA SER A 131 -13.95 18.80 -22.72
C SER A 131 -14.51 17.96 -23.87
N SER A 132 -15.04 16.75 -23.63
CA SER A 132 -15.49 15.87 -24.72
C SER A 132 -16.60 14.92 -24.27
N SER A 133 -17.65 14.79 -25.08
CA SER A 133 -18.78 13.88 -24.83
C SER A 133 -18.45 12.41 -25.11
N SER A 134 -17.42 12.16 -25.91
CA SER A 134 -16.89 10.82 -26.21
C SER A 134 -15.37 10.88 -26.19
N LEU A 135 -14.75 9.97 -25.45
CA LEU A 135 -13.30 9.84 -25.36
C LEU A 135 -12.87 8.46 -25.81
N THR A 136 -11.67 8.42 -26.36
CA THR A 136 -10.98 7.21 -26.75
C THR A 136 -9.62 7.12 -26.04
N SER A 137 -9.07 5.91 -25.92
CA SER A 137 -7.71 5.70 -25.45
C SER A 137 -6.74 6.43 -26.37
N ASP A 138 -5.82 7.19 -25.76
CA ASP A 138 -4.76 7.91 -26.47
C ASP A 138 -3.72 6.95 -27.11
N ILE A 139 -3.80 5.64 -26.82
CA ILE A 139 -2.94 4.61 -27.44
C ILE A 139 -3.67 3.89 -28.57
N SER A 140 -4.79 3.23 -28.29
CA SER A 140 -5.47 2.36 -29.27
C SER A 140 -6.62 3.01 -30.01
N GLY A 141 -7.08 4.20 -29.59
CA GLY A 141 -8.30 4.79 -30.10
C GLY A 141 -9.59 4.07 -29.68
N LYS A 142 -9.51 3.06 -28.80
CA LYS A 142 -10.70 2.36 -28.28
C LYS A 142 -11.55 3.31 -27.43
N PRO A 143 -12.89 3.24 -27.49
CA PRO A 143 -13.76 4.02 -26.61
C PRO A 143 -13.45 3.77 -25.13
N ILE A 144 -13.42 4.84 -24.34
CA ILE A 144 -13.21 4.78 -22.90
C ILE A 144 -14.29 5.59 -22.18
N THR A 145 -14.61 5.15 -20.97
CA THR A 145 -15.53 5.85 -20.07
C THR A 145 -14.78 6.28 -18.82
N TRP A 146 -15.45 7.06 -17.97
CA TRP A 146 -14.89 7.46 -16.69
C TRP A 146 -14.43 6.25 -15.86
N ASP A 147 -15.22 5.17 -15.86
CA ASP A 147 -14.93 3.97 -15.06
C ASP A 147 -13.96 3.00 -15.76
N THR A 148 -13.94 3.02 -17.09
CA THR A 148 -13.12 2.10 -17.90
C THR A 148 -11.82 2.72 -18.42
N CYS A 149 -11.37 3.82 -17.83
CA CYS A 149 -10.10 4.45 -18.19
C CYS A 149 -9.16 4.65 -16.99
N GLN A 150 -7.87 4.64 -17.29
CA GLN A 150 -6.78 4.97 -16.37
C GLN A 150 -6.00 6.17 -16.91
N VAL A 151 -5.34 6.90 -16.02
CA VAL A 151 -4.36 7.92 -16.41
C VAL A 151 -2.98 7.27 -16.36
N ASP A 152 -2.21 7.43 -17.44
CA ASP A 152 -0.86 6.92 -17.58
C ASP A 152 0.11 8.05 -17.91
N HIS A 153 1.39 7.84 -17.60
CA HIS A 153 2.47 8.76 -17.95
C HIS A 153 3.01 8.39 -19.34
N VAL A 154 3.03 9.37 -20.25
CA VAL A 154 3.51 9.19 -21.63
C VAL A 154 5.01 8.91 -21.60
N ARG A 155 5.41 7.83 -22.28
CA ARG A 155 6.82 7.45 -22.46
C ARG A 155 7.61 8.54 -23.22
N PRO A 156 8.92 8.71 -22.94
CA PRO A 156 9.76 7.88 -22.05
C PRO A 156 9.69 8.26 -20.56
N LEU A 157 9.04 9.38 -20.21
CA LEU A 157 8.96 9.90 -18.84
C LEU A 157 7.84 9.21 -18.05
N THR A 158 8.04 7.93 -17.74
CA THR A 158 7.16 7.18 -16.84
C THR A 158 7.20 7.77 -15.42
N PHE A 159 6.20 7.44 -14.58
CA PHE A 159 6.25 7.83 -13.17
C PHE A 159 7.56 7.40 -12.49
N ALA A 160 8.03 6.18 -12.76
CA ALA A 160 9.26 5.67 -12.17
C ALA A 160 10.47 6.49 -12.60
N LYS A 161 10.57 6.81 -13.90
CA LYS A 161 11.67 7.65 -14.42
C LYS A 161 11.63 9.05 -13.83
N LEU A 162 10.45 9.69 -13.76
CA LEU A 162 10.29 11.01 -13.15
C LEU A 162 10.68 11.01 -11.66
N ARG A 163 10.25 9.98 -10.91
CA ARG A 163 10.62 9.79 -9.51
C ARG A 163 12.13 9.65 -9.36
N ASP A 164 12.74 8.77 -10.15
CA ASP A 164 14.16 8.44 -10.04
C ASP A 164 15.03 9.64 -10.43
N ASP A 165 14.65 10.38 -11.48
CA ASP A 165 15.34 11.60 -11.90
C ASP A 165 15.24 12.70 -10.84
N PHE A 166 14.06 12.88 -10.24
CA PHE A 166 13.88 13.85 -9.16
C PHE A 166 14.72 13.49 -7.92
N LEU A 167 14.66 12.23 -7.48
CA LEU A 167 15.43 11.76 -6.33
C LEU A 167 16.94 11.85 -6.55
N ALA A 168 17.42 11.59 -7.78
CA ALA A 168 18.83 11.74 -8.12
C ALA A 168 19.32 13.20 -8.05
N GLY A 169 18.43 14.17 -8.28
CA GLY A 169 18.71 15.59 -8.16
C GLY A 169 18.46 16.18 -6.77
N TRP A 170 17.87 15.40 -5.84
CA TRP A 170 17.53 15.90 -4.51
C TRP A 170 18.75 15.89 -3.58
N PRO A 171 18.98 16.92 -2.74
CA PRO A 171 20.18 17.01 -1.90
C PRO A 171 20.33 15.90 -0.85
N SER A 172 19.24 15.18 -0.57
CA SER A 172 19.14 14.16 0.48
C SER A 172 18.89 12.77 -0.10
N THR A 173 19.30 11.73 0.63
CA THR A 173 19.07 10.35 0.20
C THR A 173 17.59 9.96 0.32
N ALA A 174 17.16 8.95 -0.44
CA ALA A 174 15.78 8.46 -0.38
C ALA A 174 15.39 7.98 1.03
N GLU A 175 16.37 7.50 1.80
CA GLU A 175 16.22 7.01 3.15
C GLU A 175 15.96 8.12 4.17
N SER A 176 16.42 9.34 3.95
CA SER A 176 16.22 10.45 4.89
C SER A 176 14.92 11.21 4.69
N ILE A 177 14.23 11.04 3.55
CA ILE A 177 12.96 11.71 3.28
C ILE A 177 11.91 11.27 4.29
N ALA A 178 11.32 12.23 5.00
CA ALA A 178 10.34 11.98 6.05
C ALA A 178 9.00 11.51 5.47
N LEU A 179 8.48 10.44 6.06
CA LEU A 179 7.17 9.87 5.76
C LEU A 179 6.33 9.81 7.03
N ARG A 180 5.02 9.97 6.88
CA ARG A 180 4.05 9.77 7.97
C ARG A 180 2.91 8.90 7.49
N GLN A 181 2.22 8.26 8.44
CA GLN A 181 0.97 7.57 8.13
C GLN A 181 -0.20 8.58 8.11
N ASP A 182 -1.13 8.39 7.18
CA ASP A 182 -2.43 9.07 7.20
C ASP A 182 -3.42 8.34 8.13
N ASP A 183 -4.59 8.95 8.36
CA ASP A 183 -5.64 8.41 9.24
C ASP A 183 -6.19 7.05 8.77
N LEU A 184 -5.88 6.64 7.55
CA LEU A 184 -6.31 5.39 6.93
C LEU A 184 -5.16 4.36 6.84
N GLY A 185 -4.00 4.65 7.44
CA GLY A 185 -2.81 3.80 7.44
C GLY A 185 -2.00 3.81 6.14
N GLY A 186 -2.29 4.75 5.22
CA GLY A 186 -1.49 5.01 4.02
C GLY A 186 -0.23 5.81 4.36
N TRP A 187 0.83 5.68 3.55
CA TRP A 187 2.05 6.47 3.73
C TRP A 187 2.04 7.70 2.83
N VAL A 188 2.26 8.88 3.43
CA VAL A 188 2.35 10.17 2.75
C VAL A 188 3.68 10.85 3.06
N LEU A 189 4.05 11.83 2.23
CA LEU A 189 5.20 12.69 2.49
C LEU A 189 4.92 13.52 3.75
N ALA A 190 5.89 13.61 4.65
CA ALA A 190 5.76 14.41 5.87
C ALA A 190 6.47 15.77 5.76
N ASP A 191 7.40 15.90 4.83
CA ASP A 191 8.14 17.12 4.53
C ASP A 191 7.42 17.90 3.43
N GLU A 192 6.86 19.05 3.79
CA GLU A 192 6.13 19.92 2.86
C GLU A 192 7.03 20.52 1.78
N GLU A 193 8.31 20.80 2.07
CA GLU A 193 9.24 21.34 1.08
C GLU A 193 9.52 20.29 0.01
N PHE A 194 9.81 19.05 0.44
CA PHE A 194 9.99 17.92 -0.47
C PHE A 194 8.74 17.65 -1.30
N GLU A 195 7.56 17.62 -0.67
CA GLU A 195 6.29 17.39 -1.35
C GLU A 195 6.01 18.45 -2.42
N ASN A 196 6.15 19.73 -2.08
CA ASN A 196 5.93 20.83 -3.01
C ASN A 196 6.93 20.79 -4.19
N ALA A 197 8.21 20.55 -3.91
CA ALA A 197 9.23 20.43 -4.95
C ALA A 197 8.95 19.25 -5.89
N TRP A 198 8.53 18.10 -5.35
CA TRP A 198 8.15 16.93 -6.12
C TRP A 198 6.93 17.21 -7.01
N VAL A 199 5.89 17.83 -6.47
CA VAL A 199 4.67 18.17 -7.24
C VAL A 199 5.01 19.13 -8.39
N LEU A 200 5.79 20.18 -8.13
CA LEU A 200 6.22 21.13 -9.18
C LEU A 200 7.08 20.45 -10.26
N TYR A 201 8.00 19.59 -9.86
CA TYR A 201 8.81 18.81 -10.80
C TYR A 201 7.93 17.89 -11.65
N HIS A 202 6.99 17.16 -11.03
CA HIS A 202 6.06 16.27 -11.72
C HIS A 202 5.19 17.04 -12.72
N GLN A 203 4.62 18.18 -12.33
CA GLN A 203 3.78 19.01 -13.20
C GLN A 203 4.54 19.55 -14.41
N SER A 204 5.79 19.97 -14.23
CA SER A 204 6.61 20.55 -15.31
C SER A 204 7.15 19.52 -16.31
N HIS A 205 7.31 18.26 -15.90
CA HIS A 205 7.94 17.23 -16.73
C HIS A 205 6.96 16.15 -17.21
N CYS A 206 5.85 15.93 -16.51
CA CYS A 206 4.94 14.86 -16.88
C CYS A 206 4.11 15.22 -18.11
N ARG A 207 3.85 14.21 -18.92
CA ARG A 207 2.82 14.25 -19.95
C ARG A 207 1.88 13.11 -19.64
N LEU A 208 0.61 13.43 -19.41
CA LEU A 208 -0.41 12.45 -19.06
C LEU A 208 -1.22 12.06 -20.29
N ARG A 209 -1.74 10.83 -20.27
CA ARG A 209 -2.65 10.29 -21.29
C ARG A 209 -3.75 9.45 -20.64
N LEU A 210 -4.89 9.33 -21.32
CA LEU A 210 -5.96 8.40 -20.97
C LEU A 210 -5.79 7.10 -21.73
N VAL A 211 -5.85 5.98 -21.03
CA VAL A 211 -5.65 4.64 -21.59
C VAL A 211 -6.66 3.66 -21.00
N THR A 212 -6.81 2.51 -21.64
CA THR A 212 -7.52 1.36 -21.08
C THR A 212 -6.72 0.73 -19.93
N PRO A 213 -7.36 0.00 -19.00
CA PRO A 213 -6.66 -0.71 -17.93
C PRO A 213 -5.59 -1.69 -18.44
N GLU A 214 -5.87 -2.39 -19.55
CA GLU A 214 -4.95 -3.37 -20.15
C GLU A 214 -3.69 -2.70 -20.71
N GLU A 215 -3.84 -1.50 -21.29
CA GLU A 215 -2.73 -0.70 -21.77
C GLU A 215 -1.86 -0.18 -20.61
N ASN A 216 -2.49 0.32 -19.55
CA ASN A 216 -1.77 0.79 -18.35
C ASN A 216 -0.95 -0.32 -17.69
N GLN A 217 -1.48 -1.56 -17.65
CA GLN A 217 -0.74 -2.70 -17.10
C GLN A 217 0.50 -3.07 -17.92
N LYS A 218 0.54 -2.74 -19.21
CA LYS A 218 1.66 -2.99 -20.12
C LYS A 218 2.61 -1.80 -20.19
N SER A 219 2.15 -0.59 -19.85
CA SER A 219 2.88 0.67 -20.07
C SER A 219 4.21 0.76 -19.34
N TRP A 220 4.45 -0.03 -18.28
CA TRP A 220 5.71 -0.06 -17.53
C TRP A 220 6.65 -1.24 -17.89
N ARG A 221 6.14 -2.28 -18.57
CA ARG A 221 6.90 -3.52 -18.83
C ARG A 221 7.88 -3.43 -20.00
N SER A 222 7.65 -2.55 -20.96
CA SER A 222 8.48 -2.46 -22.17
C SER A 222 9.87 -1.84 -21.95
N ASP A 223 10.24 -1.50 -20.71
CA ASP A 223 11.61 -1.08 -20.36
C ASP A 223 12.51 -2.23 -19.91
N GLN A 224 11.96 -3.40 -19.53
CA GLN A 224 12.79 -4.55 -19.10
C GLN A 224 13.29 -5.43 -20.25
N SER A 225 12.98 -5.07 -21.49
CA SER A 225 13.36 -5.83 -22.70
C SER A 225 14.51 -5.18 -23.48
N LYS A 226 15.27 -4.26 -22.88
CA LYS A 226 16.42 -3.58 -23.50
C LYS A 226 17.64 -3.46 -22.57
N GLU A 227 17.86 -4.46 -21.72
CA GLU A 227 19.17 -4.72 -21.11
C GLU A 227 19.67 -6.09 -21.58
#